data_AF-A0A954LGT0-F1
#
_entry.id   AF-A0A954LGT0-F1
#
_cell.length_a   1.000
_cell.length_b   1.000
_cell.length_c   1.000
_cell.angle_alpha   90.00
_cell.angle_beta   90.00
_cell.angle_gamma   90.00
#
_symmetry.space_group_name_H-M   'P 1'
#
loop_
_entity.id
_entity.type
_entity.pdbx_description
1 polymer ?
#
loop_
_entity_poly.entity_id
_entity_poly.type
_entity_poly.pdbx_seq_one_letter_code
_entity_poly.pdbx_strand_id
1 'polypeptide(L)'
;LTGAELVFRSTELGEVEREGADGPTFHVHAHTIVRLREKLNPERWTWLLGAVRGWWKFHFKDSQRIRQAREACKYVVKPSDLDRLSAPELAILHRQLFRLHLVQCLGILKERRRLVEDGNRKLVRRGEGDAARWEVVENWNESRGRRIEDEPKTHSGELEDWVVCTLPPSFALSPRAEPLAVVLNYTGDRLSDHRKLGLLRETCGPLFHGWESENSGKREPPFFPRKKGIPRPESGGAARQPE
;
A
#
# COMPACT_ATOMS: atom_id res chain seq x y z
N LEU A 1 -22.33 23.21 21.83
CA LEU A 1 -21.42 22.64 20.81
C LEU A 1 -21.68 21.14 20.75
N THR A 2 -22.36 20.68 19.70
CA THR A 2 -22.65 19.27 19.43
C THR A 2 -21.35 18.47 19.49
N GLY A 3 -21.30 17.43 20.32
CA GLY A 3 -20.08 16.69 20.66
C GLY A 3 -19.57 15.78 19.55
N ALA A 4 -19.20 16.32 18.40
CA ALA A 4 -18.59 15.58 17.29
C ALA A 4 -17.10 15.95 17.16
N GLU A 5 -16.23 14.96 17.03
CA GLU A 5 -14.78 15.14 16.91
C GLU A 5 -14.24 14.35 15.73
N LEU A 6 -13.48 14.99 14.85
CA LEU A 6 -12.74 14.31 13.80
C LEU A 6 -11.54 13.59 14.43
N VAL A 7 -11.52 12.26 14.32
CA VAL A 7 -10.47 11.41 14.90
C VAL A 7 -9.57 10.80 13.85
N PHE A 8 -9.97 10.84 12.58
CA PHE A 8 -9.19 10.29 11.48
C PHE A 8 -9.49 11.05 10.20
N ARG A 9 -8.47 11.18 9.36
CA ARG A 9 -8.57 11.59 7.98
C ARG A 9 -7.70 10.66 7.14
N SER A 10 -8.20 10.26 5.98
CA SER A 10 -7.37 9.76 4.89
C SER A 10 -7.65 10.52 3.61
N THR A 11 -6.65 10.59 2.75
CA THR A 11 -6.79 11.08 1.39
C THR A 11 -6.69 9.91 0.42
N GLU A 12 -7.69 9.81 -0.45
CA GLU A 12 -7.73 8.89 -1.57
C GLU A 12 -7.61 9.70 -2.85
N LEU A 13 -6.72 9.25 -3.74
CA LEU A 13 -6.66 9.76 -5.09
C LEU A 13 -7.86 9.22 -5.86
N GLY A 14 -8.79 10.12 -6.17
CA GLY A 14 -9.99 9.84 -6.94
C GLY A 14 -9.71 9.83 -8.43
N GLU A 15 -10.67 10.30 -9.22
CA GLU A 15 -10.70 10.06 -10.66
C GLU A 15 -9.96 11.15 -11.44
N VAL A 16 -9.33 10.72 -12.55
CA VAL A 16 -8.75 11.62 -13.55
C VAL A 16 -9.85 11.96 -14.54
N GLU A 17 -10.09 13.26 -14.70
CA GLU A 17 -11.00 13.80 -15.71
C GLU A 17 -10.21 14.62 -16.72
N ARG A 18 -10.68 14.63 -17.97
CA ARG A 18 -10.05 15.40 -19.06
C ARG A 18 -11.13 16.29 -19.65
N GLU A 19 -11.23 17.52 -19.14
CA GLU A 19 -12.13 18.53 -19.68
C GLU A 19 -11.34 19.45 -20.63
N GLY A 20 -11.48 19.24 -21.94
CA GLY A 20 -10.97 20.16 -22.95
C GLY A 20 -9.43 20.24 -23.07
N ALA A 21 -8.94 21.41 -23.46
CA ALA A 21 -7.54 21.65 -23.83
C ALA A 21 -6.60 21.93 -22.64
N ASP A 22 -7.15 22.14 -21.44
CA ASP A 22 -6.41 22.61 -20.26
C ASP A 22 -5.69 21.49 -19.49
N GLY A 23 -5.68 20.27 -20.04
CA GLY A 23 -5.04 19.10 -19.46
C GLY A 23 -5.94 18.34 -18.47
N PRO A 24 -5.44 17.25 -17.87
CA PRO A 24 -6.23 16.44 -16.95
C PRO A 24 -6.41 17.14 -15.60
N THR A 25 -7.62 17.09 -15.07
CA THR A 25 -7.93 17.43 -13.67
C THR A 25 -7.94 16.16 -12.82
N PHE A 26 -7.68 16.32 -11.52
CA PHE A 26 -7.58 15.21 -10.58
C PHE A 26 -8.48 15.45 -9.37
N HIS A 27 -9.46 14.57 -9.16
CA HIS A 27 -10.37 14.67 -8.03
C HIS A 27 -9.78 14.01 -6.79
N VAL A 28 -9.55 14.80 -5.74
CA VAL A 28 -9.02 14.30 -4.45
C VAL A 28 -10.18 14.03 -3.50
N HIS A 29 -10.25 12.81 -2.98
CA HIS A 29 -11.22 12.43 -1.96
C HIS A 29 -10.59 12.49 -0.57
N ALA A 30 -11.38 12.92 0.41
CA ALA A 30 -11.02 12.85 1.81
C ALA A 30 -12.08 12.04 2.56
N HIS A 31 -11.65 10.96 3.21
CA HIS A 31 -12.50 10.21 4.14
C HIS A 31 -12.18 10.65 5.54
N THR A 32 -13.21 10.90 6.35
CA THR A 32 -13.03 11.27 7.75
C THR A 32 -13.84 10.37 8.66
N ILE A 33 -13.29 10.09 9.84
CA ILE A 33 -14.03 9.40 10.90
C ILE A 33 -14.35 10.43 11.96
N VAL A 34 -15.64 10.53 12.25
CA VAL A 34 -16.16 11.35 13.33
C VAL A 34 -16.50 10.44 14.51
N ARG A 35 -15.99 10.80 15.69
CA ARG A 35 -16.45 10.26 16.96
C ARG A 35 -17.53 11.17 17.51
N LEU A 36 -18.70 10.60 17.79
CA LEU A 36 -19.76 11.28 18.52
C LEU A 36 -19.60 11.00 20.02
N ARG A 37 -19.61 12.06 20.84
CA ARG A 37 -19.56 11.99 22.31
C ARG A 37 -20.89 11.52 22.89
N GLU A 38 -21.98 11.81 22.19
CA GLU A 38 -23.34 11.38 22.52
C GLU A 38 -24.00 10.83 21.25
N LYS A 39 -24.98 9.93 21.42
CA LYS A 39 -25.78 9.46 20.29
C LYS A 39 -26.65 10.62 19.79
N LEU A 40 -26.47 11.02 18.54
CA LEU A 40 -27.34 12.01 17.90
C LEU A 40 -28.60 11.32 17.38
N ASN A 41 -29.75 11.97 17.56
CA ASN A 41 -30.98 11.56 16.89
C ASN A 41 -30.93 11.96 15.39
N PRO A 42 -31.81 11.41 14.54
CA PRO A 42 -31.79 11.67 13.10
C PRO A 42 -31.89 13.16 12.72
N GLU A 43 -32.65 13.95 13.47
CA GLU A 43 -32.83 15.39 13.25
C GLU A 43 -31.54 16.15 13.51
N ARG A 44 -30.88 15.92 14.66
CA ARG A 44 -29.60 16.55 15.01
C ARG A 44 -28.49 16.11 14.05
N TRP A 45 -28.51 14.85 13.59
CA TRP A 45 -27.56 14.37 12.59
C TRP A 45 -27.77 15.08 11.24
N THR A 46 -29.01 15.14 10.75
CA THR A 46 -29.36 15.84 9.52
C THR A 46 -28.96 17.31 9.58
N TRP A 47 -29.24 17.99 10.70
CA TRP A 47 -28.82 19.36 10.93
C TRP A 47 -27.30 19.52 10.89
N LEU A 48 -26.55 18.64 11.57
CA LEU A 48 -25.09 18.67 11.57
C LEU A 48 -24.52 18.49 10.17
N LEU A 49 -25.02 17.51 9.39
CA LEU A 49 -24.61 17.30 8.01
C LEU A 49 -24.92 18.53 7.14
N GLY A 50 -26.08 19.16 7.34
CA GLY A 50 -26.46 20.39 6.65
C GLY A 50 -25.50 21.54 6.96
N ALA A 51 -25.14 21.74 8.24
CA ALA A 51 -24.18 22.75 8.65
C ALA A 51 -22.79 22.52 8.05
N VAL A 52 -22.31 21.27 8.06
CA VAL A 52 -21.01 20.91 7.45
C VAL A 52 -21.03 21.13 5.94
N ARG A 53 -22.10 20.72 5.24
CA ARG A 53 -22.25 20.96 3.80
C ARG A 53 -22.26 22.45 3.45
N GLY A 54 -23.01 23.24 4.21
CA GLY A 54 -23.08 24.70 4.02
C GLY A 54 -21.72 25.38 4.23
N TRP A 55 -20.91 24.88 5.16
CA TRP A 55 -19.57 25.39 5.39
C TRP A 55 -18.56 24.91 4.33
N TRP A 56 -18.55 23.61 3.99
CA TRP A 56 -17.50 22.98 3.19
C TRP A 56 -17.63 23.30 1.69
N LYS A 57 -18.83 23.63 1.19
CA LYS A 57 -19.12 24.03 -0.21
C LYS A 57 -18.72 23.03 -1.31
N PHE A 58 -18.13 21.89 -0.96
CA PHE A 58 -17.83 20.77 -1.86
C PHE A 58 -18.69 19.55 -1.54
N HIS A 59 -18.64 18.54 -2.41
CA HIS A 59 -19.39 17.31 -2.24
C HIS A 59 -19.03 16.62 -0.90
N PHE A 60 -20.03 16.46 -0.04
CA PHE A 60 -19.90 15.84 1.28
C PHE A 60 -21.05 14.87 1.53
N LYS A 61 -20.69 13.60 1.76
CA LYS A 61 -21.63 12.49 1.93
C LYS A 61 -21.38 11.76 3.24
N ASP A 62 -22.45 11.45 3.96
CA ASP A 62 -22.41 10.53 5.09
C ASP A 62 -22.14 9.10 4.58
N SER A 63 -21.02 8.53 5.01
CA SER A 63 -20.58 7.18 4.66
C SER A 63 -20.99 6.14 5.71
N GLN A 64 -21.89 6.50 6.62
CA GLN A 64 -22.42 5.65 7.67
C GLN A 64 -21.33 5.15 8.65
N ARG A 65 -21.71 4.18 9.47
CA ARG A 65 -20.83 3.60 10.49
C ARG A 65 -19.86 2.62 9.85
N ILE A 66 -18.56 2.87 10.07
CA ILE A 66 -17.48 1.95 9.74
C ILE A 66 -17.61 0.65 10.54
N ARG A 67 -17.54 -0.50 9.85
CA ARG A 67 -17.55 -1.83 10.49
C ARG A 67 -16.17 -2.47 10.52
N GLN A 68 -15.32 -2.18 9.55
CA GLN A 68 -13.97 -2.71 9.43
C GLN A 68 -12.96 -1.61 9.17
N ALA A 69 -11.73 -1.76 9.69
CA ALA A 69 -10.67 -0.77 9.51
C ALA A 69 -10.34 -0.48 8.03
N ARG A 70 -10.52 -1.46 7.14
CA ARG A 70 -10.32 -1.30 5.68
C ARG A 70 -11.30 -0.34 5.01
N GLU A 71 -12.43 -0.03 5.65
CA GLU A 71 -13.39 0.95 5.15
C GLU A 71 -12.91 2.38 5.38
N ALA A 72 -11.98 2.59 6.33
CA ALA A 72 -11.45 3.91 6.63
C ALA A 72 -10.61 4.49 5.48
N CYS A 73 -9.93 3.63 4.73
CA CYS A 73 -9.18 4.00 3.53
C CYS A 73 -9.18 2.80 2.57
N LYS A 74 -9.97 2.88 1.50
CA LYS A 74 -10.16 1.78 0.56
C LYS A 74 -8.96 1.63 -0.38
N TYR A 75 -8.60 2.72 -1.05
CA TYR A 75 -7.44 2.81 -1.93
C TYR A 75 -6.70 4.11 -1.66
N VAL A 76 -5.37 4.07 -1.67
CA VAL A 76 -4.57 5.30 -1.74
C VAL A 76 -4.72 5.91 -3.14
N VAL A 77 -4.72 5.05 -4.15
CA VAL A 77 -4.92 5.38 -5.55
C VAL A 77 -5.54 4.20 -6.28
N LYS A 78 -6.37 4.47 -7.29
CA LYS A 78 -6.84 3.47 -8.24
C LYS A 78 -5.81 3.37 -9.38
N PRO A 79 -5.14 2.22 -9.59
CA PRO A 79 -4.10 2.09 -10.62
C PRO A 79 -4.59 2.46 -12.03
N SER A 80 -5.83 2.10 -12.35
CA SER A 80 -6.47 2.42 -13.63
C SER A 80 -6.56 3.91 -13.94
N ASP A 81 -6.56 4.77 -12.91
CA ASP A 81 -6.60 6.22 -13.09
C ASP A 81 -5.20 6.78 -13.34
N LEU A 82 -4.16 6.19 -12.75
CA LEU A 82 -2.77 6.55 -13.05
C LEU A 82 -2.35 6.11 -14.45
N ASP A 83 -2.83 4.96 -14.92
CA ASP A 83 -2.55 4.43 -16.26
C ASP A 83 -3.07 5.36 -17.38
N ARG A 84 -3.99 6.28 -17.06
CA ARG A 84 -4.52 7.28 -18.01
C ARG A 84 -3.64 8.53 -18.15
N LEU A 85 -2.62 8.66 -17.30
CA LEU A 85 -1.72 9.82 -17.30
C LEU A 85 -0.45 9.49 -18.08
N SER A 86 0.00 10.44 -18.90
CA SER A 86 1.33 10.42 -19.50
C SER A 86 2.42 10.65 -18.44
N ALA A 87 3.67 10.30 -18.75
CA ALA A 87 4.79 10.49 -17.82
C ALA A 87 4.96 11.96 -17.36
N PRO A 88 4.84 12.99 -18.23
CA PRO A 88 4.89 14.39 -17.79
C PRO A 88 3.74 14.76 -16.84
N GLU A 89 2.52 14.32 -17.14
CA GLU A 89 1.33 14.59 -16.31
C GLU A 89 1.47 13.92 -14.92
N LEU A 90 1.97 12.69 -14.88
CA LEU A 90 2.23 11.97 -13.62
C LEU A 90 3.29 12.69 -12.78
N ALA A 91 4.34 13.24 -13.41
CA ALA A 91 5.35 14.01 -12.70
C ALA A 91 4.78 15.31 -12.10
N ILE A 92 3.85 15.97 -12.79
CA ILE A 92 3.13 17.15 -12.28
C ILE A 92 2.25 16.75 -11.10
N LEU A 93 1.45 15.70 -11.24
CA LEU A 93 0.59 15.18 -10.18
C LEU A 93 1.41 14.83 -8.92
N HIS A 94 2.55 14.14 -9.09
CA HIS A 94 3.45 13.82 -7.98
C HIS A 94 3.93 15.08 -7.25
N ARG A 95 4.31 16.14 -7.97
CA ARG A 95 4.75 17.40 -7.36
C ARG A 95 3.61 18.09 -6.60
N GLN A 96 2.39 18.07 -7.13
CA GLN A 96 1.22 18.65 -6.47
C GLN A 96 0.84 17.90 -5.18
N LEU A 97 1.00 16.58 -5.18
CA LEU A 97 0.70 15.72 -4.03
C LEU A 97 1.88 15.57 -3.08
N PHE A 98 3.02 16.21 -3.37
CA PHE A 98 4.23 16.04 -2.60
C PHE A 98 4.01 16.46 -1.14
N ARG A 99 4.36 15.58 -0.20
CA ARG A 99 4.12 15.71 1.24
C ARG A 99 2.65 15.75 1.65
N LEU A 100 1.72 15.39 0.78
CA LEU A 100 0.33 15.17 1.18
C LEU A 100 0.27 13.93 2.08
N HIS A 101 -0.27 14.10 3.28
CA HIS A 101 -0.44 12.96 4.18
C HIS A 101 -1.60 12.10 3.69
N LEU A 102 -1.29 10.84 3.33
CA LEU A 102 -2.29 9.86 2.93
C LEU A 102 -3.23 9.48 4.07
N VAL A 103 -2.70 9.38 5.29
CA VAL A 103 -3.45 9.02 6.48
C VAL A 103 -2.98 9.87 7.66
N GLN A 104 -3.93 10.39 8.42
CA GLN A 104 -3.71 11.19 9.62
C GLN A 104 -4.63 10.72 10.74
N CYS A 105 -4.03 10.24 11.83
CA CYS A 105 -4.74 10.10 13.11
C CYS A 105 -4.89 11.48 13.75
N LEU A 106 -6.09 11.79 14.22
CA LEU A 106 -6.44 13.06 14.85
C LEU A 106 -7.02 12.79 16.25
N GLY A 107 -7.03 13.83 17.09
CA GLY A 107 -7.63 13.78 18.43
C GLY A 107 -7.21 12.55 19.24
N ILE A 108 -8.20 11.86 19.80
CA ILE A 108 -7.95 10.65 20.62
C ILE A 108 -7.22 9.52 19.89
N LEU A 109 -7.38 9.36 18.57
CA LEU A 109 -6.64 8.34 17.83
C LEU A 109 -5.15 8.69 17.71
N LYS A 110 -4.82 9.98 17.56
CA LYS A 110 -3.43 10.45 17.57
C LYS A 110 -2.77 10.17 18.92
N GLU A 111 -3.47 10.47 20.00
CA GLU A 111 -3.00 10.24 21.37
C GLU A 111 -2.78 8.74 21.65
N ARG A 112 -3.75 7.90 21.28
CA ARG A 112 -3.62 6.44 21.44
C ARG A 112 -2.47 5.87 20.63
N ARG A 113 -2.29 6.32 19.39
CA ARG A 113 -1.16 5.91 18.55
C ARG A 113 0.17 6.27 19.23
N ARG A 114 0.28 7.51 19.72
CA ARG A 114 1.46 7.97 20.44
C ARG A 114 1.74 7.12 21.69
N LEU A 115 0.73 6.78 22.49
CA LEU A 115 0.91 5.93 23.66
C LEU A 115 1.42 4.52 23.32
N VAL A 116 1.03 3.98 22.17
CA VAL A 116 1.52 2.69 21.68
C VAL A 116 2.99 2.79 21.25
N GLU A 117 3.32 3.85 20.50
CA GLU A 117 4.69 4.14 20.03
C GLU A 117 5.64 4.42 21.21
N ASP A 118 5.29 5.36 22.09
CA ASP A 118 6.07 5.74 23.30
C ASP A 118 6.24 4.55 24.26
N GLY A 119 5.28 3.62 24.27
CA GLY A 119 5.31 2.41 25.10
C GLY A 119 6.11 1.24 24.50
N ASN A 120 6.73 1.41 23.33
CA ASN A 120 7.37 0.32 22.55
C ASN A 120 6.44 -0.89 22.37
N ARG A 121 5.18 -0.62 21.99
CA ARG A 121 4.14 -1.63 21.75
C ARG A 121 3.73 -1.60 20.29
N LYS A 122 3.06 -2.66 19.86
CA LYS A 122 2.46 -2.74 18.53
C LYS A 122 1.06 -3.33 18.60
N LEU A 123 0.22 -2.95 17.63
CA LEU A 123 -1.08 -3.56 17.43
C LEU A 123 -0.92 -4.84 16.61
N VAL A 124 -1.43 -5.97 17.10
CA VAL A 124 -1.47 -7.23 16.36
C VAL A 124 -2.90 -7.75 16.29
N ARG A 125 -3.23 -8.40 15.17
CA ARG A 125 -4.49 -9.11 15.03
C ARG A 125 -4.28 -10.55 15.51
N ARG A 126 -5.05 -10.97 16.52
CA ARG A 126 -5.00 -12.31 17.13
C ARG A 126 -6.29 -13.04 16.85
N GLY A 127 -6.19 -14.33 16.51
CA GLY A 127 -7.32 -15.17 16.09
C GLY A 127 -7.57 -15.12 14.58
N GLU A 128 -8.50 -15.95 14.12
CA GLU A 128 -8.87 -16.10 12.71
C GLU A 128 -10.32 -15.68 12.46
N GLY A 129 -10.59 -15.25 11.22
CA GLY A 129 -11.93 -14.87 10.78
C GLY A 129 -12.56 -13.73 11.58
N ASP A 130 -13.84 -13.87 11.89
CA ASP A 130 -14.65 -12.87 12.59
C ASP A 130 -14.38 -12.81 14.10
N ALA A 131 -13.77 -13.84 14.67
CA ALA A 131 -13.34 -13.85 16.08
C ALA A 131 -12.01 -13.10 16.28
N ALA A 132 -11.35 -12.67 15.20
CA ALA A 132 -10.07 -12.01 15.28
C ALA A 132 -10.19 -10.63 15.95
N ARG A 133 -9.35 -10.39 16.96
CA ARG A 133 -9.34 -9.15 17.75
C ARG A 133 -8.01 -8.43 17.63
N TRP A 134 -8.07 -7.11 17.78
CA TRP A 134 -6.87 -6.26 17.85
C TRP A 134 -6.39 -6.18 19.29
N GLU A 135 -5.14 -6.55 19.51
CA GLU A 135 -4.48 -6.46 20.83
C GLU A 135 -3.22 -5.60 20.72
N VAL A 136 -2.95 -4.84 21.78
CA VAL A 136 -1.67 -4.16 21.96
C VAL A 136 -0.72 -5.13 22.65
N VAL A 137 0.41 -5.44 22.02
CA VAL A 137 1.45 -6.32 22.56
C VAL A 137 2.79 -5.60 22.62
N GLU A 138 3.68 -6.04 23.48
CA GLU A 138 5.06 -5.54 23.52
C GLU A 138 5.77 -5.81 22.19
N ASN A 139 6.59 -4.85 21.75
CA ASN A 139 7.35 -4.98 20.53
C ASN A 139 8.74 -5.58 20.80
N TRP A 140 8.79 -6.90 20.95
CA TRP A 140 10.02 -7.66 21.21
C TRP A 140 11.11 -7.55 20.11
N ASN A 141 10.75 -7.06 18.91
CA ASN A 141 11.65 -7.01 17.76
C ASN A 141 12.45 -5.69 17.62
N GLU A 142 12.13 -4.65 18.39
CA GLU A 142 12.83 -3.36 18.28
C GLU A 142 14.23 -3.35 18.91
N SER A 143 14.54 -4.32 19.78
CA SER A 143 15.88 -4.50 20.35
C SER A 143 16.95 -4.88 19.31
N ARG A 144 16.57 -5.27 18.09
CA ARG A 144 17.50 -5.63 17.00
C ARG A 144 17.81 -4.51 16.01
N GLY A 145 17.31 -3.31 16.22
CA GLY A 145 17.52 -2.23 15.27
C GLY A 145 17.28 -0.88 15.90
N ARG A 146 18.11 -0.50 16.87
CA ARG A 146 18.32 0.93 17.14
C ARG A 146 18.77 1.52 15.82
N ARG A 147 17.90 2.30 15.19
CA ARG A 147 18.20 3.10 14.02
C ARG A 147 19.42 3.93 14.43
N ILE A 148 20.60 3.56 13.91
CA ILE A 148 21.75 4.45 13.94
C ILE A 148 21.20 5.73 13.33
N GLU A 149 21.24 6.83 14.09
CA GLU A 149 20.84 8.13 13.57
C GLU A 149 21.59 8.33 12.25
N ASP A 150 20.84 8.37 11.14
CA ASP A 150 21.43 8.57 9.83
C ASP A 150 22.03 9.98 9.86
N GLU A 151 23.33 10.08 10.16
CA GLU A 151 24.12 11.26 9.81
C GLU A 151 23.81 11.58 8.34
N PRO A 152 23.64 12.86 7.97
CA PRO A 152 23.34 13.23 6.60
C PRO A 152 24.47 12.74 5.70
N LYS A 153 24.27 11.55 5.09
CA LYS A 153 25.22 10.97 4.15
C LYS A 153 25.24 11.88 2.93
N THR A 154 26.27 12.68 2.81
CA THR A 154 26.68 13.27 1.54
C THR A 154 26.95 12.10 0.59
N HIS A 155 26.01 11.83 -0.31
CA HIS A 155 26.14 10.80 -1.34
C HIS A 155 27.11 11.28 -2.42
N SER A 156 28.41 11.31 -2.10
CA SER A 156 29.50 11.50 -3.06
C SER A 156 30.21 10.19 -3.43
N GLY A 157 29.67 9.05 -3.00
CA GLY A 157 30.17 7.72 -3.35
C GLY A 157 29.47 7.14 -4.57
N GLU A 158 30.10 6.12 -5.18
CA GLU A 158 29.49 5.31 -6.23
C GLU A 158 28.10 4.80 -5.79
N LEU A 159 27.13 4.86 -6.71
CA LEU A 159 25.75 4.45 -6.45
C LEU A 159 25.72 2.96 -6.10
N GLU A 160 25.34 2.64 -4.87
CA GLU A 160 25.27 1.26 -4.41
C GLU A 160 24.05 0.53 -4.96
N ASP A 161 24.19 -0.78 -5.15
CA ASP A 161 23.09 -1.71 -5.41
C ASP A 161 22.09 -1.70 -4.25
N TRP A 162 20.84 -1.31 -4.52
CA TRP A 162 19.80 -1.17 -3.49
C TRP A 162 18.66 -2.15 -3.73
N VAL A 163 18.52 -3.15 -2.86
CA VAL A 163 17.35 -4.04 -2.85
C VAL A 163 16.13 -3.25 -2.41
N VAL A 164 15.26 -2.92 -3.35
CA VAL A 164 14.02 -2.18 -3.11
C VAL A 164 12.97 -3.08 -2.47
N CYS A 165 12.78 -4.27 -3.03
CA CYS A 165 11.83 -5.25 -2.51
C CYS A 165 12.20 -6.67 -2.92
N THR A 166 11.69 -7.64 -2.16
CA THR A 166 11.67 -9.05 -2.53
C THR A 166 10.25 -9.43 -2.92
N LEU A 167 10.12 -10.25 -3.95
CA LEU A 167 8.84 -10.72 -4.47
C LEU A 167 8.67 -12.20 -4.10
N PRO A 168 7.41 -12.68 -3.97
CA PRO A 168 7.14 -14.10 -3.82
C PRO A 168 7.74 -14.91 -4.98
N PRO A 169 8.04 -16.21 -4.76
CA PRO A 169 8.53 -17.08 -5.82
C PRO A 169 7.67 -17.03 -7.08
N SER A 170 8.32 -16.81 -8.23
CA SER A 170 7.64 -16.57 -9.51
C SER A 170 8.42 -17.19 -10.66
N PHE A 171 7.71 -17.62 -11.70
CA PHE A 171 8.27 -18.16 -12.96
C PHE A 171 8.68 -17.06 -13.95
N ALA A 172 8.92 -15.84 -13.48
CA ALA A 172 9.08 -14.69 -14.36
C ALA A 172 10.40 -14.73 -15.17
N LEU A 173 11.46 -15.34 -14.62
CA LEU A 173 12.79 -15.36 -15.22
C LEU A 173 13.26 -16.77 -15.62
N SER A 174 12.64 -17.82 -15.07
CA SER A 174 13.02 -19.20 -15.35
C SER A 174 11.79 -20.14 -15.36
N PRO A 175 11.95 -21.38 -15.89
CA PRO A 175 10.90 -22.40 -15.84
C PRO A 175 10.56 -22.89 -14.43
N ARG A 176 11.23 -22.39 -13.39
CA ARG A 176 11.00 -22.74 -11.98
C ARG A 176 10.54 -21.49 -11.22
N ALA A 177 9.69 -21.68 -10.21
CA ALA A 177 9.27 -20.58 -9.35
C ALA A 177 10.42 -20.20 -8.42
N GLU A 178 11.04 -19.05 -8.66
CA GLU A 178 12.20 -18.59 -7.91
C GLU A 178 11.89 -17.29 -7.17
N PRO A 179 12.38 -17.11 -5.93
CA PRO A 179 12.26 -15.84 -5.23
C PRO A 179 12.96 -14.75 -6.05
N LEU A 180 12.31 -13.59 -6.22
CA LEU A 180 12.85 -12.48 -7.01
C LEU A 180 13.13 -11.29 -6.10
N ALA A 181 14.06 -10.43 -6.52
CA ALA A 181 14.32 -9.15 -5.88
C ALA A 181 14.43 -8.05 -6.93
N VAL A 182 13.93 -6.85 -6.60
CA VAL A 182 14.12 -5.66 -7.42
C VAL A 182 15.29 -4.89 -6.83
N VAL A 183 16.33 -4.67 -7.64
CA VAL A 183 17.57 -4.00 -7.22
C VAL A 183 17.76 -2.75 -8.07
N LEU A 184 17.92 -1.59 -7.44
CA LEU A 184 18.30 -0.35 -8.10
C LEU A 184 19.82 -0.25 -8.19
N ASN A 185 20.31 0.41 -9.24
CA ASN A 185 21.74 0.61 -9.53
C ASN A 185 22.55 -0.68 -9.66
N TYR A 186 21.89 -1.83 -9.91
CA TYR A 186 22.54 -3.14 -9.98
C TYR A 186 23.71 -3.17 -10.97
N THR A 187 24.94 -3.17 -10.47
CA THR A 187 26.15 -3.35 -11.29
C THR A 187 26.56 -4.81 -11.39
N GLY A 188 26.10 -5.65 -10.45
CA GLY A 188 26.43 -7.08 -10.39
C GLY A 188 27.77 -7.38 -9.71
N ASP A 189 28.60 -6.38 -9.46
CA ASP A 189 29.96 -6.56 -8.90
C ASP A 189 29.95 -6.93 -7.42
N ARG A 190 28.94 -6.48 -6.67
CA ARG A 190 28.85 -6.67 -5.21
C ARG A 190 28.07 -7.92 -4.78
N LEU A 191 27.52 -8.67 -5.73
CA LEU A 191 26.78 -9.92 -5.45
C LEU A 191 27.68 -10.99 -4.81
N SER A 192 28.95 -11.04 -5.22
CA SER A 192 29.97 -11.94 -4.66
C SER A 192 30.31 -11.62 -3.21
N ASP A 193 30.29 -10.34 -2.85
CA ASP A 193 30.70 -9.88 -1.51
C ASP A 193 29.54 -9.85 -0.51
N HIS A 194 28.30 -9.91 -1.01
CA HIS A 194 27.13 -9.84 -0.17
C HIS A 194 26.88 -11.17 0.56
N ARG A 195 27.36 -11.28 1.80
CA ARG A 195 27.33 -12.48 2.65
C ARG A 195 26.00 -13.26 2.64
N LYS A 196 24.84 -12.59 2.61
CA LYS A 196 23.54 -13.28 2.55
C LYS A 196 23.27 -13.93 1.19
N LEU A 197 23.71 -13.32 0.10
CA LEU A 197 23.57 -13.85 -1.27
C LEU A 197 24.61 -14.94 -1.51
N GLY A 198 25.83 -14.79 -0.96
CA GLY A 198 26.82 -15.86 -0.85
C GLY A 198 26.26 -17.08 -0.10
N LEU A 199 25.66 -16.89 1.08
CA LEU A 199 25.04 -17.97 1.85
C LEU A 199 23.86 -18.61 1.10
N LEU A 200 23.07 -17.83 0.38
CA LEU A 200 21.98 -18.33 -0.48
C LEU A 200 22.53 -19.17 -1.63
N ARG A 201 23.61 -18.73 -2.27
CA ARG A 201 24.33 -19.49 -3.30
C ARG A 201 24.96 -20.76 -2.75
N GLU A 202 25.56 -20.74 -1.56
CA GLU A 202 26.12 -21.95 -0.94
C GLU A 202 25.04 -22.94 -0.52
N THR A 203 23.97 -22.45 0.10
CA THR A 203 22.89 -23.30 0.64
C THR A 203 22.03 -23.86 -0.49
N CYS A 204 21.73 -23.04 -1.50
CA CYS A 204 20.81 -23.43 -2.56
C CYS A 204 21.55 -23.84 -3.84
N GLY A 205 22.81 -23.47 -4.04
CA GLY A 205 23.63 -23.83 -5.21
C GLY A 205 23.65 -25.34 -5.49
N PRO A 206 23.86 -26.22 -4.49
CA PRO A 206 23.77 -27.67 -4.69
C PRO A 206 22.39 -28.15 -5.16
N LEU A 207 21.31 -27.50 -4.71
CA LEU A 207 19.94 -27.79 -5.17
C LEU A 207 19.71 -27.40 -6.64
N PHE A 208 20.54 -26.49 -7.16
CA PHE A 208 20.46 -25.99 -8.53
C PHE A 208 21.48 -26.65 -9.48
N HIS A 209 22.62 -27.12 -8.98
CA HIS A 209 23.66 -27.77 -9.78
C HIS A 209 23.47 -29.30 -9.96
N GLY A 210 22.60 -29.94 -9.16
CA GLY A 210 22.31 -31.38 -9.28
C GLY A 210 21.52 -31.80 -10.53
N TRP A 211 21.05 -30.86 -11.36
CA TRP A 211 20.31 -31.19 -12.59
C TRP A 211 21.19 -31.34 -13.83
N GLU A 212 22.36 -30.69 -13.87
CA GLU A 212 23.25 -30.73 -15.04
C GLU A 212 24.11 -32.01 -15.09
N SER A 213 24.38 -32.64 -13.95
CA SER A 213 25.25 -33.82 -13.89
C SER A 213 24.56 -35.17 -14.13
N GLU A 214 23.23 -35.28 -13.97
CA GLU A 214 22.51 -36.56 -14.11
C GLU A 214 21.58 -36.66 -15.33
N ASN A 215 21.38 -35.59 -16.12
CA ASN A 215 20.45 -35.60 -17.26
C ASN A 215 21.05 -35.10 -18.59
N SER A 216 22.35 -35.27 -18.79
CA SER A 216 23.01 -35.01 -20.10
C SER A 216 22.56 -35.96 -21.23
N GLY A 217 21.62 -36.87 -20.97
CA GLY A 217 21.04 -37.78 -21.95
C GLY A 217 19.51 -37.69 -22.01
N LYS A 218 19.00 -36.83 -22.91
CA LYS A 218 17.65 -36.88 -23.50
C LYS A 218 16.46 -36.80 -22.53
N ARG A 219 15.90 -35.60 -22.38
CA ARG A 219 14.46 -35.31 -22.43
C ARG A 219 14.26 -33.81 -22.52
N GLU A 220 13.54 -33.35 -23.55
CA GLU A 220 13.02 -31.98 -23.55
C GLU A 220 12.21 -31.76 -22.26
N PRO A 221 12.33 -30.60 -21.59
CA PRO A 221 11.49 -30.30 -20.44
C PRO A 221 10.03 -30.40 -20.90
N PRO A 222 9.12 -30.96 -20.07
CA PRO A 222 7.73 -31.10 -20.46
C PRO A 222 7.18 -29.71 -20.83
N PHE A 223 6.86 -29.56 -22.11
CA PHE A 223 6.17 -28.40 -22.64
C PHE A 223 4.79 -28.37 -21.97
N PHE A 224 4.65 -27.64 -20.87
CA PHE A 224 3.33 -27.35 -20.32
C PHE A 224 2.65 -26.41 -21.32
N PRO A 225 1.60 -26.86 -22.04
CA PRO A 225 0.89 -25.97 -22.92
C PRO A 225 0.38 -24.80 -22.06
N ARG A 226 0.71 -23.56 -22.46
CA ARG A 226 -0.01 -22.39 -21.98
C ARG A 226 -1.50 -22.72 -22.14
N LYS A 227 -2.25 -22.79 -21.04
CA LYS A 227 -3.70 -22.93 -21.08
C LYS A 227 -4.26 -21.77 -21.91
N LYS A 228 -4.48 -21.99 -23.21
CA LYS A 228 -5.38 -21.17 -24.01
C LYS A 228 -6.76 -21.36 -23.40
N GLY A 229 -7.37 -20.28 -22.92
CA GLY A 229 -8.78 -20.30 -22.51
C GLY A 229 -9.07 -20.20 -21.01
N ILE A 230 -8.25 -19.49 -20.21
CA ILE A 230 -8.81 -18.90 -18.99
C ILE A 230 -9.52 -17.61 -19.42
N PRO A 231 -10.86 -17.52 -19.33
CA PRO A 231 -11.55 -16.26 -19.58
C PRO A 231 -11.04 -15.24 -18.58
N ARG A 232 -10.72 -14.03 -19.05
CA ARG A 232 -10.51 -12.89 -18.15
C ARG A 232 -11.77 -12.76 -17.27
N PRO A 233 -11.65 -12.61 -15.94
CA PRO A 233 -12.82 -12.25 -15.15
C PRO A 233 -13.35 -10.94 -15.69
N GLU A 234 -14.61 -10.94 -16.10
CA GLU A 234 -15.31 -9.74 -16.56
C GLU A 234 -15.15 -8.67 -15.49
N SER A 235 -14.55 -7.55 -15.87
CA SER A 235 -14.58 -6.33 -15.07
C SER A 235 -16.04 -5.97 -14.85
N GLY A 236 -16.53 -6.17 -13.63
CA GLY A 236 -17.90 -5.87 -13.23
C GLY A 236 -18.26 -4.45 -13.64
N GLY A 237 -19.09 -4.34 -14.68
CA GLY A 237 -19.65 -3.09 -15.14
C GLY A 237 -20.48 -2.46 -14.03
N ALA A 238 -20.16 -1.22 -13.69
CA ALA A 238 -21.06 -0.37 -12.92
C ALA A 238 -22.34 -0.20 -13.75
N ALA A 239 -23.45 -0.74 -13.24
CA ALA A 239 -24.77 -0.50 -13.78
C ALA A 239 -25.04 1.01 -13.78
N ARG A 240 -25.23 1.59 -14.97
CA ARG A 240 -25.91 2.87 -15.14
C ARG A 240 -27.35 2.65 -14.70
N GLN A 241 -27.87 3.51 -13.82
CA GLN A 241 -29.30 3.71 -13.70
C GLN A 241 -29.66 5.10 -14.23
N PRO A 242 -30.85 5.22 -14.86
CA PRO A 242 -31.24 6.39 -15.64
C PRO A 242 -31.64 7.57 -14.74
N GLU A 243 -31.66 8.72 -15.41
CA GLU A 243 -31.94 10.08 -14.93
C GLU A 243 -33.15 10.23 -13.99
#